data_AF-A0A2V5MJA0-F1
#
_entry.id   AF-A0A2V5MJA0-F1
#
_cell.length_a   1.000
_cell.length_b   1.000
_cell.length_c   1.000
_cell.angle_alpha   90.00
_cell.angle_beta   90.00
_cell.angle_gamma   90.00
#
_symmetry.space_group_name_H-M   'P 1'
#
loop_
_entity.id
_entity.type
_entity.pdbx_description
1 polymer ?
#
loop_
_entity_poly.entity_id
_entity_poly.type
_entity_poly.pdbx_seq_one_letter_code
_entity_poly.pdbx_strand_id
1 'polypeptide(L)'
;MNSFTYGDQFAPKAAAIGTTVLVVWTSLGQDGSWEGVYGRGLSTDGRFISDEFRVNTTKISKQMHPAVAADGSSSFIVVWTSYVGGVGRFDLFAQKYAIGSQ
;
A
#
# COMPACT_ATOMS: atom_id res chain seq x y z
N MET A 1 3.78 10.10 -3.71
CA MET A 1 5.17 9.96 -4.17
C MET A 1 5.97 9.33 -3.04
N ASN A 2 6.76 8.29 -3.31
CA ASN A 2 7.53 7.55 -2.31
C ASN A 2 8.59 8.42 -1.61
N SER A 3 8.77 8.28 -0.28
CA SER A 3 9.85 8.94 0.50
C SER A 3 11.00 8.02 0.91
N PHE A 4 10.87 6.71 0.75
CA PHE A 4 11.91 5.73 1.10
C PHE A 4 12.68 5.28 -0.15
N THR A 5 13.99 5.48 -0.18
CA THR A 5 14.80 5.26 -1.39
C THR A 5 15.76 4.07 -1.31
N TYR A 6 15.81 3.37 -0.18
CA TYR A 6 16.64 2.19 -0.03
C TYR A 6 15.92 0.95 -0.59
N GLY A 7 16.63 0.10 -1.34
CA GLY A 7 16.03 -1.07 -1.98
C GLY A 7 15.05 -0.71 -3.11
N ASP A 8 14.38 -1.72 -3.66
CA ASP A 8 13.45 -1.54 -4.77
C ASP A 8 12.06 -1.10 -4.30
N GLN A 9 11.44 -0.19 -5.04
CA GLN A 9 10.01 0.11 -4.94
C GLN A 9 9.36 -0.11 -6.29
N PHE A 10 8.34 -0.96 -6.33
CA PHE A 10 7.84 -1.49 -7.59
C PHE A 10 6.35 -1.84 -7.55
N ALA A 11 5.84 -2.18 -8.74
CA ALA A 11 4.46 -2.58 -9.00
C ALA A 11 3.36 -1.61 -8.47
N PRO A 12 3.49 -0.27 -8.64
CA PRO A 12 2.50 0.66 -8.13
C PRO A 12 1.11 0.41 -8.73
N LYS A 13 0.07 0.68 -7.94
CA LYS A 13 -1.34 0.69 -8.31
C LYS A 13 -2.02 1.91 -7.72
N ALA A 14 -3.08 2.39 -8.37
CA ALA A 14 -3.82 3.55 -7.92
C ALA A 14 -5.33 3.37 -8.14
N ALA A 15 -6.12 3.93 -7.24
CA ALA A 15 -7.57 4.10 -7.40
C ALA A 15 -7.99 5.48 -6.89
N ALA A 16 -9.13 6.00 -7.35
CA ALA A 16 -9.60 7.34 -7.03
C ALA A 16 -11.05 7.35 -6.52
N ILE A 17 -11.34 8.29 -5.61
CA ILE A 17 -12.67 8.69 -5.13
C ILE A 17 -12.74 10.21 -5.23
N GLY A 18 -13.52 10.73 -6.18
CA GLY A 18 -13.54 12.17 -6.44
C GLY A 18 -12.13 12.70 -6.76
N THR A 19 -11.66 13.66 -5.97
CA THR A 19 -10.31 14.24 -6.09
C THR A 19 -9.24 13.48 -5.30
N THR A 20 -9.60 12.46 -4.52
CA THR A 20 -8.67 11.70 -3.68
C THR A 20 -8.20 10.46 -4.41
N VAL A 21 -6.89 10.28 -4.54
CA VAL A 21 -6.22 9.13 -5.14
C VAL A 21 -5.42 8.40 -4.06
N LEU A 22 -5.64 7.09 -3.91
CA LEU A 22 -4.76 6.24 -3.12
C LEU A 22 -3.80 5.51 -4.06
N VAL A 23 -2.50 5.73 -3.89
CA VAL A 23 -1.45 4.97 -4.57
C VAL A 23 -0.84 3.99 -3.58
N VAL A 24 -0.69 2.73 -4.00
CA VAL A 24 -0.06 1.65 -3.23
C VAL A 24 1.06 0.99 -4.03
N TRP A 25 2.11 0.53 -3.37
CA TRP A 25 3.26 -0.12 -4.00
C TRP A 25 3.92 -1.13 -3.05
N THR A 26 4.79 -1.98 -3.61
CA THR A 26 5.68 -2.84 -2.82
C THR A 26 7.01 -2.13 -2.59
N SER A 27 7.52 -2.18 -1.37
CA SER A 27 8.75 -1.51 -0.93
C SER A 27 9.66 -2.48 -0.19
N LEU A 28 10.89 -2.67 -0.66
CA LEU A 28 11.87 -3.57 -0.05
C LEU A 28 12.65 -2.88 1.08
N GLY A 29 12.62 -3.44 2.29
CA GLY A 29 13.47 -3.00 3.40
C GLY A 29 12.89 -1.88 4.27
N GLN A 30 11.76 -1.29 3.88
CA GLN A 30 11.23 -0.09 4.52
C GLN A 30 10.71 -0.31 5.95
N ASP A 31 10.25 -1.52 6.28
CA ASP A 31 9.78 -1.86 7.63
C ASP A 31 10.85 -2.52 8.51
N GLY A 32 12.08 -2.67 7.98
CA GLY A 32 13.19 -3.40 8.59
C GLY A 32 13.26 -4.88 8.21
N SER A 33 12.40 -5.37 7.30
CA SER A 33 12.41 -6.73 6.78
C SER A 33 12.59 -6.78 5.26
N TRP A 34 11.93 -7.72 4.58
CA TRP A 34 11.94 -7.85 3.13
C TRP A 34 10.92 -6.87 2.50
N GLU A 35 10.08 -7.34 1.59
CA GLU A 35 9.07 -6.52 0.94
C GLU A 35 7.89 -6.22 1.87
N GLY A 36 7.51 -4.95 1.98
CA GLY A 36 6.27 -4.48 2.59
C GLY A 36 5.37 -3.78 1.57
N VAL A 37 4.09 -3.63 1.89
CA VAL A 37 3.12 -2.87 1.08
C VAL A 37 2.91 -1.50 1.71
N TYR A 38 3.10 -0.45 0.92
CA TYR A 38 3.01 0.93 1.37
C TYR A 38 2.00 1.70 0.52
N GLY A 39 1.48 2.78 1.08
CA GLY A 39 0.52 3.65 0.42
C GLY A 39 0.70 5.11 0.77
N ARG A 40 0.17 5.98 -0.09
CA ARG A 40 0.04 7.42 0.16
C ARG A 40 -1.19 7.99 -0.56
N GLY A 41 -1.91 8.85 0.15
CA GLY A 41 -2.99 9.66 -0.37
C GLY A 41 -2.48 10.87 -1.15
N LEU A 42 -3.05 11.09 -2.33
CA LEU A 42 -2.79 12.21 -3.22
C LEU A 42 -4.10 12.87 -3.61
N SER A 43 -4.05 14.15 -3.92
CA SER A 43 -5.08 14.81 -4.73
C SER A 43 -4.85 14.49 -6.21
N THR A 44 -5.88 14.58 -7.03
CA THR A 44 -5.80 14.46 -8.50
C THR A 44 -4.87 15.48 -9.16
N ASP A 45 -4.53 16.56 -8.45
CA ASP A 45 -3.53 17.56 -8.85
C ASP A 45 -2.09 17.23 -8.39
N GLY A 46 -1.89 16.09 -7.74
CA GLY A 46 -0.60 15.59 -7.29
C GLY A 46 -0.18 16.02 -5.87
N ARG A 47 -0.98 16.84 -5.16
CA ARG A 47 -0.67 17.22 -3.78
C ARG A 47 -0.77 16.04 -2.83
N PHE A 48 0.10 15.94 -1.83
CA PHE A 48 -0.03 14.93 -0.78
C PHE A 48 -1.21 15.26 0.13
N ILE A 49 -2.12 14.31 0.29
CA ILE A 49 -3.22 14.38 1.27
C ILE A 49 -2.81 13.69 2.57
N SER A 50 -1.95 12.67 2.47
CA SER A 50 -1.41 11.96 3.63
C SER A 50 0.10 11.81 3.53
N ASP A 51 0.71 11.49 4.67
CA ASP A 51 2.01 10.87 4.71
C ASP A 51 1.98 9.47 4.11
N GLU A 52 3.15 8.92 3.88
CA GLU A 52 3.32 7.52 3.55
C GLU A 52 3.05 6.62 4.74
N PHE A 53 2.32 5.54 4.51
CA PHE A 53 1.95 4.60 5.55
C PHE A 53 2.10 3.17 5.08
N ARG A 54 2.39 2.26 6.02
CA ARG A 54 2.40 0.82 5.74
C ARG A 54 0.97 0.30 5.70
N VAL A 55 0.65 -0.43 4.64
CA VAL A 55 -0.65 -1.09 4.44
C VAL A 55 -0.71 -2.38 5.25
N ASN A 56 0.28 -3.26 5.08
CA ASN A 56 0.33 -4.53 5.82
C ASN A 56 0.62 -4.34 7.31
N THR A 57 0.08 -5.22 8.15
CA THR A 57 0.39 -5.28 9.59
C THR A 57 1.61 -6.14 9.88
N THR A 58 1.67 -7.33 9.27
CA THR A 58 2.79 -8.29 9.35
C THR A 58 4.04 -7.72 8.69
N LYS A 59 5.19 -7.75 9.38
CA LYS A 59 6.50 -7.38 8.82
C LYS A 59 7.37 -8.56 8.42
N ILE A 60 7.04 -9.77 8.90
CA ILE A 60 7.94 -10.91 8.74
C ILE A 60 7.89 -11.35 7.29
N SER A 61 9.06 -11.39 6.64
CA SER A 61 9.22 -11.84 5.26
C SER A 61 8.41 -10.97 4.28
N LYS A 62 7.87 -11.56 3.21
CA LYS A 62 7.41 -10.82 2.04
C LYS A 62 5.92 -10.50 2.09
N GLN A 63 5.58 -9.24 1.87
CA GLN A 63 4.24 -8.75 1.56
C GLN A 63 4.31 -7.99 0.22
N MET A 64 3.62 -8.50 -0.79
CA MET A 64 3.85 -8.13 -2.18
C MET A 64 2.57 -8.05 -3.01
N HIS A 65 2.70 -7.51 -4.22
CA HIS A 65 1.68 -7.50 -5.27
C HIS A 65 0.37 -6.84 -4.83
N PRO A 66 0.40 -5.59 -4.38
CA PRO A 66 -0.82 -4.92 -3.97
C PRO A 66 -1.74 -4.67 -5.16
N ALA A 67 -3.04 -4.71 -4.88
CA ALA A 67 -4.08 -4.16 -5.72
C ALA A 67 -5.00 -3.27 -4.86
N VAL A 68 -5.56 -2.23 -5.47
CA VAL A 68 -6.43 -1.28 -4.78
C VAL A 68 -7.69 -1.02 -5.60
N ALA A 69 -8.83 -0.96 -4.92
CA ALA A 69 -10.11 -0.57 -5.49
C ALA A 69 -10.78 0.48 -4.60
N ALA A 70 -11.56 1.37 -5.22
CA ALA A 70 -12.39 2.34 -4.52
C ALA A 70 -13.84 1.84 -4.44
N ASP A 71 -14.52 2.11 -3.33
CA ASP A 71 -15.96 1.82 -3.17
C ASP A 71 -16.87 2.85 -3.88
N GLY A 72 -16.27 3.88 -4.50
CA GLY A 72 -16.96 4.97 -5.19
C GLY A 72 -17.54 6.06 -4.29
N SER A 73 -17.38 5.95 -2.96
CA SER A 73 -17.98 6.88 -2.00
C SER A 73 -16.97 7.47 -1.01
N SER A 74 -16.25 6.64 -0.27
CA SER A 74 -15.49 7.09 0.90
C SER A 74 -14.26 6.27 1.22
N SER A 75 -14.16 5.05 0.68
CA SER A 75 -13.14 4.11 1.12
C SER A 75 -12.50 3.32 -0.01
N PHE A 76 -11.26 2.94 0.22
CA PHE A 76 -10.48 2.05 -0.60
C PHE A 76 -10.36 0.69 0.08
N ILE A 77 -10.30 -0.39 -0.71
CA ILE A 77 -9.84 -1.69 -0.26
C ILE A 77 -8.51 -1.95 -0.93
N VAL A 78 -7.50 -2.27 -0.13
CA VAL A 78 -6.19 -2.73 -0.61
C VAL A 78 -6.08 -4.21 -0.29
N VAL A 79 -5.74 -5.01 -1.29
CA VAL A 79 -5.44 -6.43 -1.13
C VAL A 79 -3.98 -6.68 -1.47
N TRP A 80 -3.36 -7.66 -0.82
CA TRP A 80 -1.98 -8.04 -1.08
C TRP A 80 -1.73 -9.51 -0.73
N THR A 81 -0.67 -10.07 -1.29
CA THR A 81 -0.17 -11.39 -0.93
C THR A 81 0.78 -11.26 0.27
N SER A 82 0.55 -12.02 1.34
CA SER A 82 1.41 -12.01 2.53
C SER A 82 1.96 -13.39 2.82
N TYR A 83 3.23 -13.46 3.19
CA TYR A 83 3.81 -14.64 3.81
C TYR A 83 3.08 -14.99 5.11
N VAL A 84 2.76 -16.27 5.32
CA VAL A 84 2.03 -16.78 6.50
C VAL A 84 2.79 -17.86 7.28
N GLY A 85 4.09 -18.05 7.00
CA GLY A 85 4.93 -19.02 7.71
C GLY A 85 5.14 -20.34 6.96
N GLY A 86 6.35 -20.89 7.02
CA GLY A 86 6.76 -22.07 6.26
C GLY A 86 7.21 -21.73 4.84
N VAL A 87 8.08 -22.55 4.25
CA VAL A 87 8.70 -22.26 2.94
C VAL A 87 7.63 -22.08 1.86
N GLY A 88 7.60 -20.90 1.24
CA GLY A 88 6.75 -20.58 0.10
C GLY A 88 5.25 -20.42 0.38
N ARG A 89 4.83 -20.33 1.66
CA ARG A 89 3.41 -20.18 1.99
C ARG A 89 2.97 -18.73 1.99
N PHE A 90 1.99 -18.44 1.15
CA PHE A 90 1.36 -17.14 1.02
C PHE A 90 -0.15 -17.25 1.13
N ASP A 91 -0.78 -16.21 1.66
CA ASP A 91 -2.24 -16.05 1.68
C ASP A 91 -2.62 -14.63 1.21
N LEU A 92 -3.91 -14.42 0.94
CA LEU A 92 -4.47 -13.16 0.50
C LEU A 92 -5.02 -12.38 1.70
N PHE A 93 -4.55 -11.14 1.85
CA PHE A 93 -5.00 -10.24 2.89
C PHE A 93 -5.66 -9.01 2.28
N ALA A 94 -6.51 -8.36 3.06
CA ALA A 94 -7.19 -7.14 2.67
C ALA A 94 -7.30 -6.19 3.86
N GLN A 95 -7.23 -4.90 3.60
CA GLN A 95 -7.56 -3.86 4.58
C GLN A 95 -8.27 -2.69 3.89
N LYS A 96 -9.25 -2.14 4.59
CA LYS A 96 -10.04 -0.97 4.16
C LYS A 96 -9.41 0.31 4.69
N TYR A 97 -9.34 1.35 3.87
CA TYR A 97 -8.78 2.66 4.21
C TYR A 97 -9.74 3.78 3.81
N ALA A 98 -9.83 4.79 4.65
CA ALA A 98 -10.31 6.12 4.27
C ALA A 98 -9.10 7.07 4.29
N ILE A 99 -9.02 7.95 3.31
CA ILE A 99 -7.93 8.92 3.19
C ILE A 99 -8.50 10.30 3.52
N GLY A 100 -8.14 10.84 4.68
CA GLY A 100 -8.46 12.20 5.10
C GLY A 100 -7.21 13.07 5.11
N SER A 101 -7.42 14.39 5.06
CA SER A 101 -6.38 15.35 5.47
C SER A 101 -6.11 15.17 6.97
N GLN A 102 -4.83 15.19 7.35
CA GLN A 102 -4.42 15.37 8.75
C GLN A 102 -5.02 16.66 9.34
#